data_AF-A0A815DXE8-F1
#
_entry.id   AF-A0A815DXE8-F1
#
_cell.length_a   1.000
_cell.length_b   1.000
_cell.length_c   1.000
_cell.angle_alpha   90.00
_cell.angle_beta   90.00
_cell.angle_gamma   90.00
#
_symmetry.space_group_name_H-M   'P 1'
#
loop_
_entity.id
_entity.type
_entity.pdbx_description
1 polymer ?
#
loop_
_entity_poly.entity_id
_entity_poly.type
_entity_poly.pdbx_seq_one_letter_code
_entity_poly.pdbx_strand_id
1 'polypeptide(L)'
;MDGFPSVSHIQFFHIEHLSIDLPVGAYFHCLVPRLDHLISIDVLSDNYDDHCQEQLQDLLDRAPRLTSIRISWKTLTSSLQQLFKSQHLSVYQLELLHCGGTFDREQCMMLRKIVPAIQCRVLNLVLADRTCMLDLINTMPHLQAFNVQCRTGKPHPSSKSTEKNSAWLQEQLSSTGIHRIITQQNHFIRLWIR
;
A
#
# COMPACT_ATOMS: atom_id res chain seq x y z
N MET A 1 -24.19 26.96 34.78
CA MET A 1 -24.61 25.58 34.51
C MET A 1 -24.30 25.33 33.05
N ASP A 2 -23.12 24.80 32.78
CA ASP A 2 -22.67 24.54 31.42
C ASP A 2 -23.26 23.20 30.97
N GLY A 3 -24.28 23.27 30.14
CA GLY A 3 -24.85 22.11 29.48
C GLY A 3 -23.86 21.61 28.44
N PHE A 4 -23.25 20.46 28.69
CA PHE A 4 -22.52 19.75 27.64
C PHE A 4 -23.52 19.43 26.51
N PRO A 5 -23.19 19.77 25.25
CA PRO A 5 -24.06 19.42 24.14
C PRO A 5 -24.20 17.90 24.10
N SER A 6 -25.45 17.43 24.01
CA SER A 6 -25.80 16.04 23.75
C SER A 6 -25.04 15.57 22.51
N VAL A 7 -23.97 14.79 22.70
CA VAL A 7 -23.22 14.20 21.60
C VAL A 7 -24.12 13.14 21.00
N SER A 8 -24.73 13.45 19.86
CA SER A 8 -25.48 12.47 19.07
C SER A 8 -24.57 11.27 18.81
N HIS A 9 -24.89 10.13 19.41
CA HIS A 9 -24.15 8.89 19.25
C HIS A 9 -24.43 8.30 17.87
N ILE A 10 -23.74 8.79 16.85
CA ILE A 10 -23.71 8.15 15.53
C ILE A 10 -22.82 6.92 15.68
N GLN A 11 -23.42 5.73 15.68
CA GLN A 11 -22.72 4.46 15.71
C GLN A 11 -22.75 3.82 14.34
N PHE A 12 -21.57 3.45 13.82
CA PHE A 12 -21.43 2.72 12.57
C PHE A 12 -21.13 1.26 12.89
N PHE A 13 -22.12 0.39 12.74
CA PHE A 13 -21.98 -1.01 13.17
C PHE A 13 -21.35 -1.92 12.10
N HIS A 14 -21.43 -1.53 10.82
CA HIS A 14 -21.09 -2.43 9.71
C HIS A 14 -20.42 -1.68 8.55
N ILE A 15 -19.24 -1.12 8.79
CA ILE A 15 -18.41 -0.56 7.72
C ILE A 15 -17.46 -1.66 7.23
N GLU A 16 -17.66 -2.13 6.01
CA GLU A 16 -16.75 -3.08 5.35
C GLU A 16 -15.65 -2.39 4.55
N HIS A 17 -15.96 -1.19 4.02
CA HIS A 17 -15.08 -0.39 3.19
C HIS A 17 -15.06 1.05 3.69
N LEU A 18 -13.88 1.57 3.99
CA LEU A 18 -13.70 2.95 4.47
C LEU A 18 -12.76 3.70 3.54
N SER A 19 -13.21 4.83 2.99
CA SER A 19 -12.35 5.81 2.33
C SER A 19 -12.19 6.99 3.28
N ILE A 20 -10.95 7.38 3.58
CA ILE A 20 -10.66 8.40 4.58
C ILE A 20 -9.50 9.30 4.14
N ASP A 21 -9.64 10.59 4.39
CA ASP A 21 -8.57 11.56 4.19
C ASP A 21 -7.84 11.76 5.53
N LEU A 22 -6.52 11.55 5.54
CA LEU A 22 -5.66 11.80 6.70
C LEU A 22 -4.84 13.09 6.52
N PRO A 23 -4.65 13.89 7.59
CA PRO A 23 -5.07 13.59 8.97
C PRO A 23 -6.56 13.89 9.24
N VAL A 24 -7.15 13.15 10.17
CA VAL A 24 -8.50 13.42 10.71
C VAL A 24 -8.46 14.20 12.02
N GLY A 25 -9.54 14.93 12.31
CA GLY A 25 -9.70 15.60 13.59
C GLY A 25 -9.86 14.62 14.76
N ALA A 26 -9.42 15.02 15.96
CA ALA A 26 -9.40 14.19 17.16
C ALA A 26 -10.74 13.50 17.50
N TYR A 27 -11.86 14.14 17.14
CA TYR A 27 -13.21 13.60 17.39
C TYR A 27 -13.55 12.35 16.56
N PHE A 28 -12.85 12.10 15.45
CA PHE A 28 -13.09 10.92 14.61
C PHE A 28 -12.96 9.62 15.42
N HIS A 29 -11.90 9.52 16.22
CA HIS A 29 -11.63 8.34 17.03
C HIS A 29 -12.65 8.10 18.14
N CYS A 30 -13.40 9.12 18.55
CA CYS A 30 -14.49 9.00 19.52
C CYS A 30 -15.78 8.47 18.87
N LEU A 31 -16.01 8.76 17.59
CA LEU A 31 -17.21 8.35 16.86
C LEU A 31 -17.09 6.94 16.30
N VAL A 32 -15.86 6.48 16.01
CA VAL A 32 -15.60 5.16 15.43
C VAL A 32 -14.68 4.36 16.38
N PRO A 33 -15.24 3.82 17.48
CA PRO A 33 -14.45 3.14 18.50
C PRO A 33 -13.92 1.79 18.03
N ARG A 34 -14.66 1.06 17.18
CA ARG A 34 -14.27 -0.25 16.64
C ARG A 34 -14.65 -0.37 15.18
N LEU A 35 -13.81 -1.07 14.42
CA LEU A 35 -13.96 -1.35 13.00
C LEU A 35 -13.91 -2.86 12.77
N ASP A 36 -14.62 -3.61 13.60
CA ASP A 36 -14.56 -5.07 13.65
C ASP A 36 -14.99 -5.74 12.33
N HIS A 37 -15.75 -5.03 11.48
CA HIS A 37 -16.20 -5.51 10.17
C HIS A 37 -15.39 -4.97 8.99
N LEU A 38 -14.42 -4.08 9.23
CA LEU A 38 -13.68 -3.42 8.16
C LEU A 38 -12.77 -4.41 7.44
N ILE A 39 -12.98 -4.54 6.13
CA ILE A 39 -12.25 -5.45 5.25
C ILE A 39 -11.23 -4.67 4.41
N SER A 40 -11.60 -3.47 3.95
CA SER A 40 -10.67 -2.60 3.21
C SER A 40 -10.70 -1.15 3.66
N ILE A 41 -9.54 -0.50 3.56
CA ILE A 41 -9.38 0.93 3.78
C ILE A 41 -8.63 1.57 2.61
N ASP A 42 -9.17 2.71 2.15
CA ASP A 42 -8.55 3.60 1.19
C ASP A 42 -8.20 4.90 1.91
N VAL A 43 -6.90 5.17 2.05
CA VAL A 43 -6.37 6.34 2.74
C VAL A 43 -5.85 7.31 1.70
N LEU A 44 -6.31 8.57 1.77
CA LEU A 44 -5.78 9.66 0.97
C LEU A 44 -5.08 10.66 1.90
N SER A 45 -3.93 11.18 1.48
CA SER A 45 -3.25 12.23 2.24
C SER A 45 -2.45 13.14 1.32
N ASP A 46 -2.66 14.45 1.41
CA ASP A 46 -1.87 15.38 0.61
C ASP A 46 -0.40 15.39 1.05
N ASN A 47 -0.15 15.38 2.37
CA ASN A 47 1.20 15.34 2.94
C ASN A 47 1.28 14.20 3.95
N TYR A 48 1.84 13.07 3.54
CA TYR A 48 1.97 11.89 4.38
C TYR A 48 3.19 12.03 5.31
N ASP A 49 2.92 12.39 6.56
CA ASP A 49 3.90 12.62 7.62
C ASP A 49 3.80 11.57 8.76
N ASP A 50 4.59 11.74 9.82
CA ASP A 50 4.56 10.84 10.97
C ASP A 50 3.19 10.86 11.67
N HIS A 51 2.49 12.00 11.71
CA HIS A 51 1.18 12.10 12.32
C HIS A 51 0.12 11.30 11.56
N CYS A 52 0.16 11.35 10.22
CA CYS A 52 -0.69 10.51 9.38
C CYS A 52 -0.41 9.01 9.61
N GLN A 53 0.86 8.63 9.78
CA GLN A 53 1.24 7.25 10.08
C GLN A 53 0.71 6.78 11.44
N GLU A 54 0.79 7.63 12.47
CA GLU A 54 0.24 7.33 13.80
C GLU A 54 -1.28 7.14 13.75
N GLN A 55 -2.01 8.07 13.12
CA GLN A 55 -3.46 7.94 12.98
C GLN A 55 -3.87 6.71 12.17
N LEU A 56 -3.12 6.38 11.10
CA LEU A 56 -3.36 5.16 10.37
C LEU A 56 -3.13 3.95 11.28
N GLN A 57 -2.02 3.90 12.03
CA GLN A 57 -1.76 2.79 12.95
C GLN A 57 -2.90 2.59 13.96
N ASP A 58 -3.41 3.68 14.54
CA ASP A 58 -4.56 3.64 15.45
C ASP A 58 -5.83 3.08 14.79
N LEU A 59 -6.05 3.33 13.49
CA LEU A 59 -7.17 2.75 12.74
C LEU A 59 -6.97 1.25 12.50
N LEU A 60 -5.75 0.86 12.13
CA LEU A 60 -5.40 -0.55 11.87
C LEU A 60 -5.56 -1.41 13.13
N ASP A 61 -5.17 -0.87 14.29
CA ASP A 61 -5.30 -1.56 15.58
C ASP A 61 -6.77 -1.78 15.99
N ARG A 62 -7.70 -1.00 15.43
CA ARG A 62 -9.15 -1.12 15.67
C ARG A 62 -9.87 -1.96 14.61
N ALA A 63 -9.16 -2.42 13.58
CA ALA A 63 -9.73 -3.12 12.42
C ALA A 63 -9.13 -4.55 12.28
N PRO A 64 -9.46 -5.48 13.20
CA PRO A 64 -8.81 -6.78 13.27
C PRO A 64 -9.02 -7.68 12.04
N ARG A 65 -10.04 -7.39 11.22
CA ARG A 65 -10.39 -8.15 10.02
C ARG A 65 -9.93 -7.48 8.72
N LEU A 66 -9.16 -6.40 8.84
CA LEU A 66 -8.69 -5.66 7.68
C LEU A 66 -7.73 -6.52 6.84
N THR A 67 -8.03 -6.64 5.56
CA THR A 67 -7.26 -7.46 4.62
C THR A 67 -6.70 -6.68 3.44
N SER A 68 -7.24 -5.50 3.15
CA SER A 68 -6.81 -4.67 2.02
C SER A 68 -6.58 -3.23 2.45
N ILE A 69 -5.42 -2.69 2.10
CA ILE A 69 -5.05 -1.31 2.38
C ILE A 69 -4.59 -0.67 1.09
N ARG A 70 -5.19 0.48 0.77
CA ARG A 70 -4.69 1.39 -0.25
C ARG A 70 -4.31 2.70 0.41
N ILE A 71 -3.12 3.19 0.14
CA ILE A 71 -2.65 4.49 0.64
C ILE A 71 -2.20 5.30 -0.55
N SER A 72 -2.77 6.49 -0.72
CA SER A 72 -2.45 7.41 -1.80
C SER A 72 -2.01 8.75 -1.22
N TRP A 73 -0.89 9.29 -1.70
CA TRP A 73 -0.40 10.58 -1.24
C TRP A 73 0.21 11.45 -2.32
N LYS A 74 0.16 12.78 -2.14
CA LYS A 74 0.84 13.73 -3.04
C LYS A 74 2.30 13.94 -2.66
N THR A 75 2.58 14.10 -1.37
CA THR A 75 3.94 14.32 -0.86
C THR A 75 4.22 13.35 0.28
N LEU A 76 5.41 12.76 0.30
CA LEU A 76 5.91 11.97 1.41
C LEU A 76 7.00 12.78 2.13
N THR A 77 6.70 13.29 3.32
CA THR A 77 7.62 14.15 4.09
C THR A 77 8.36 13.38 5.18
N SER A 78 7.88 12.19 5.52
CA SER A 78 8.42 11.32 6.56
C SER A 78 8.84 9.97 5.98
N SER A 79 9.70 9.26 6.72
CA SER A 79 10.06 7.89 6.37
C SER A 79 8.86 6.95 6.60
N LEU A 80 8.62 6.00 5.69
CA LEU A 80 7.56 4.99 5.85
C LEU A 80 7.83 3.99 6.98
N GLN A 81 8.95 4.10 7.70
CA GLN A 81 9.37 3.14 8.72
C GLN A 81 8.35 2.93 9.85
N GLN A 82 7.44 3.88 10.08
CA GLN A 82 6.44 3.76 11.14
C GLN A 82 5.15 3.05 10.69
N LEU A 83 5.03 2.76 9.39
CA LEU A 83 3.87 2.05 8.85
C LEU A 83 3.87 0.59 9.34
N PHE A 84 2.74 0.14 9.86
CA PHE A 84 2.54 -1.24 10.33
C PHE A 84 3.47 -1.65 11.48
N LYS A 85 3.66 -0.77 12.48
CA LYS A 85 4.36 -1.10 13.73
C LYS A 85 3.74 -2.32 14.43
N SER A 86 2.41 -2.47 14.33
CA SER A 86 1.71 -3.63 14.89
C SER A 86 2.05 -4.88 14.11
N GLN A 87 2.72 -5.81 14.80
CA GLN A 87 2.98 -7.15 14.28
C GLN A 87 1.65 -7.90 14.16
N HIS A 88 1.48 -8.69 13.09
CA HIS A 88 0.33 -9.58 12.84
C HIS A 88 -0.93 -8.97 12.18
N LEU A 89 -0.77 -7.90 11.39
CA LEU A 89 -1.87 -7.47 10.53
C LEU A 89 -2.13 -8.53 9.44
N SER A 90 -3.37 -8.99 9.32
CA SER A 90 -3.83 -9.93 8.28
C SER A 90 -4.06 -9.23 6.93
N VAL A 91 -3.21 -8.26 6.60
CA VAL A 91 -3.27 -7.48 5.37
C VAL A 91 -2.68 -8.30 4.24
N TYR A 92 -3.55 -8.79 3.37
CA TYR A 92 -3.19 -9.58 2.19
C TYR A 92 -2.96 -8.72 0.96
N GLN A 93 -3.58 -7.54 0.87
CA GLN A 93 -3.43 -6.64 -0.25
C GLN A 93 -2.94 -5.27 0.21
N LEU A 94 -1.84 -4.82 -0.38
CA LEU A 94 -1.26 -3.50 -0.13
C LEU A 94 -1.09 -2.76 -1.45
N GLU A 95 -1.64 -1.56 -1.52
CA GLU A 95 -1.45 -0.64 -2.63
C GLU A 95 -0.91 0.70 -2.11
N LEU A 96 0.25 1.12 -2.62
CA LEU A 96 0.83 2.40 -2.26
C LEU A 96 1.03 3.25 -3.51
N LEU A 97 0.38 4.42 -3.53
CA LEU A 97 0.33 5.30 -4.68
C LEU A 97 0.89 6.67 -4.33
N HIS A 98 1.97 7.04 -4.99
CA HIS A 98 2.48 8.41 -4.97
C HIS A 98 1.88 9.17 -6.16
N CYS A 99 0.96 10.10 -5.90
CA CYS A 99 0.24 10.88 -6.90
C CYS A 99 1.23 11.64 -7.79
N GLY A 100 1.36 11.19 -9.05
CA GLY A 100 2.29 11.77 -10.02
C GLY A 100 3.75 11.31 -9.88
N GLY A 101 4.09 10.60 -8.79
CA GLY A 101 5.45 10.16 -8.50
C GLY A 101 5.67 8.66 -8.67
N THR A 102 6.81 8.21 -8.17
CA THR A 102 7.26 6.82 -8.21
C THR A 102 8.02 6.48 -6.94
N PHE A 103 8.03 5.19 -6.57
CA PHE A 103 8.88 4.66 -5.50
C PHE A 103 10.32 4.55 -5.97
N ASP A 104 11.22 5.26 -5.30
CA ASP A 104 12.65 5.13 -5.52
C ASP A 104 13.24 3.93 -4.75
N ARG A 105 14.56 3.75 -4.88
CA ARG A 105 15.28 2.65 -4.26
C ARG A 105 15.25 2.71 -2.73
N GLU A 106 15.36 3.90 -2.14
CA GLU A 106 15.36 4.06 -0.69
C GLU A 106 13.99 3.68 -0.12
N GLN A 107 12.92 4.13 -0.76
CA GLN A 107 11.55 3.79 -0.41
C GLN A 107 11.26 2.29 -0.57
N CYS A 108 11.77 1.65 -1.63
CA CYS A 108 11.68 0.20 -1.79
C CYS A 108 12.42 -0.54 -0.67
N MET A 109 13.60 -0.06 -0.25
CA MET A 109 14.34 -0.65 0.87
C MET A 109 13.61 -0.51 2.20
N MET A 110 12.86 0.58 2.40
CA MET A 110 12.00 0.76 3.57
C MET A 110 10.83 -0.25 3.56
N LEU A 111 10.18 -0.45 2.42
CA LEU A 111 9.12 -1.45 2.28
C LEU A 111 9.61 -2.85 2.67
N ARG A 112 10.84 -3.23 2.32
CA ARG A 112 11.41 -4.52 2.72
C ARG A 112 11.44 -4.73 4.23
N LYS A 113 11.56 -3.67 5.03
CA LYS A 113 11.57 -3.75 6.50
C LYS A 113 10.16 -3.88 7.08
N ILE A 114 9.19 -3.28 6.40
CA ILE A 114 7.81 -3.18 6.85
C ILE A 114 7.00 -4.41 6.44
N VAL A 115 7.25 -4.94 5.23
CA VAL A 115 6.49 -6.07 4.70
C VAL A 115 6.49 -7.30 5.62
N PRO A 116 7.59 -7.70 6.28
CA PRO A 116 7.55 -8.84 7.20
C PRO A 116 6.53 -8.72 8.33
N ALA A 117 6.12 -7.49 8.70
CA ALA A 117 5.09 -7.26 9.70
C ALA A 117 3.67 -7.57 9.20
N ILE A 118 3.49 -7.67 7.87
CA ILE A 118 2.21 -7.92 7.20
C ILE A 118 2.25 -9.18 6.34
N GLN A 119 1.14 -9.90 6.24
CA GLN A 119 1.05 -11.10 5.38
C GLN A 119 0.73 -10.75 3.91
N CYS A 120 1.42 -9.75 3.36
CA CYS A 120 1.11 -9.21 2.04
C CYS A 120 1.31 -10.27 0.94
N ARG A 121 0.22 -10.59 0.24
CA ARG A 121 0.18 -11.51 -0.90
C ARG A 121 0.01 -10.79 -2.23
N VAL A 122 -0.62 -9.61 -2.21
CA VAL A 122 -0.86 -8.78 -3.40
C VAL A 122 -0.28 -7.41 -3.16
N LEU A 123 0.72 -7.02 -3.95
CA LEU A 123 1.35 -5.71 -3.88
C LEU A 123 1.07 -4.91 -5.15
N ASN A 124 0.67 -3.66 -4.99
CA ASN A 124 0.46 -2.71 -6.10
C ASN A 124 1.35 -1.48 -5.90
N LEU A 125 2.27 -1.21 -6.84
CA LEU A 125 3.21 -0.07 -6.76
C LEU A 125 3.55 0.53 -8.12
N VAL A 126 4.00 1.77 -8.12
CA VAL A 126 4.67 2.41 -9.25
C VAL A 126 6.12 2.67 -8.88
N LEU A 127 7.08 2.08 -9.60
CA LEU A 127 8.51 2.16 -9.30
C LEU A 127 9.26 3.09 -10.25
N ALA A 128 10.30 3.75 -9.74
CA ALA A 128 11.22 4.58 -10.51
C ALA A 128 12.18 3.72 -11.34
N ASP A 129 12.63 2.59 -10.76
CA ASP A 129 13.56 1.66 -11.37
C ASP A 129 13.01 0.22 -11.35
N ARG A 130 13.24 -0.49 -12.44
CA ARG A 130 12.90 -1.90 -12.61
C ARG A 130 13.75 -2.82 -11.73
N THR A 131 14.97 -2.42 -11.36
CA THR A 131 15.83 -3.22 -10.48
C THR A 131 15.18 -3.44 -9.10
N CYS A 132 14.43 -2.45 -8.61
CA CYS A 132 13.70 -2.52 -7.35
C CYS A 132 12.60 -3.60 -7.35
N MET A 133 12.09 -4.02 -8.52
CA MET A 133 11.12 -5.11 -8.61
C MET A 133 11.70 -6.41 -8.07
N LEU A 134 12.90 -6.77 -8.51
CA LEU A 134 13.56 -8.02 -8.11
C LEU A 134 13.88 -8.02 -6.61
N ASP A 135 14.32 -6.88 -6.08
CA ASP A 135 14.61 -6.74 -4.65
C ASP A 135 13.36 -6.98 -3.79
N LEU A 136 12.22 -6.38 -4.16
CA LEU A 136 10.95 -6.59 -3.46
C LEU A 136 10.49 -8.04 -3.58
N ILE A 137 10.50 -8.57 -4.80
CA ILE A 137 10.14 -9.96 -5.08
C ILE A 137 10.91 -10.95 -4.21
N ASN A 138 12.23 -10.78 -4.10
CA ASN A 138 13.11 -11.73 -3.41
C ASN A 138 13.01 -11.62 -1.88
N THR A 139 12.35 -10.59 -1.36
CA THR A 139 12.29 -10.30 0.09
C THR A 139 10.90 -10.42 0.68
N MET A 140 9.89 -10.65 -0.16
CA MET A 140 8.51 -10.85 0.25
C MET A 140 8.10 -12.32 0.01
N PRO A 141 8.40 -13.23 0.95
CA PRO A 141 8.21 -14.68 0.75
C PRO A 141 6.74 -15.11 0.59
N HIS A 142 5.79 -14.27 1.03
CA HIS A 142 4.36 -14.54 0.91
C HIS A 142 3.71 -13.88 -0.31
N LEU A 143 4.47 -13.14 -1.11
CA LEU A 143 3.96 -12.43 -2.27
C LEU A 143 3.51 -13.43 -3.34
N GLN A 144 2.25 -13.35 -3.75
CA GLN A 144 1.62 -14.20 -4.77
C GLN A 144 1.27 -13.42 -6.04
N ALA A 145 1.01 -12.13 -5.91
CA ALA A 145 0.76 -11.23 -7.04
C ALA A 145 1.48 -9.90 -6.83
N PHE A 146 2.13 -9.42 -7.88
CA PHE A 146 2.76 -8.09 -7.89
C PHE A 146 2.30 -7.33 -9.13
N ASN A 147 1.49 -6.30 -8.93
CA ASN A 147 1.08 -5.37 -9.97
C ASN A 147 1.99 -4.16 -9.93
N VAL A 148 2.80 -3.98 -10.97
CA VAL A 148 3.84 -2.97 -10.97
C VAL A 148 3.88 -2.19 -12.27
N GLN A 149 3.99 -0.87 -12.14
CA GLN A 149 4.33 0.00 -13.26
C GLN A 149 5.73 0.57 -13.02
N CYS A 150 6.66 0.36 -13.95
CA CYS A 150 8.00 0.95 -13.87
C CYS A 150 8.12 2.12 -14.84
N ARG A 151 8.56 3.28 -14.33
CA ARG A 151 8.82 4.48 -15.15
C ARG A 151 10.32 4.69 -15.43
N THR A 152 11.06 3.60 -15.59
CA THR A 152 12.50 3.65 -15.84
C THR A 152 12.81 4.45 -17.11
N GLY A 153 13.48 5.60 -16.96
CA GLY A 153 13.88 6.47 -18.07
C GLY A 153 12.92 7.65 -18.33
N LYS A 154 13.25 8.48 -19.33
CA LYS A 154 12.39 9.62 -19.72
C LYS A 154 11.01 9.09 -20.15
N PRO A 155 9.91 9.75 -19.75
CA PRO A 155 8.57 9.32 -20.12
C PRO A 155 8.42 9.38 -21.63
N HIS A 156 8.59 8.24 -22.30
CA HIS A 156 8.23 8.09 -23.69
C HIS A 156 6.74 7.72 -23.73
N PRO A 157 5.90 8.48 -24.45
CA PRO A 157 4.45 8.27 -24.49
C PRO A 157 4.01 7.00 -25.25
N SER A 158 4.88 6.01 -25.42
CA SER A 158 4.59 4.78 -26.15
C SER A 158 4.54 3.56 -25.23
N SER A 159 3.61 2.64 -25.51
CA SER A 159 3.45 1.30 -24.92
C SER A 159 4.73 0.45 -24.81
N LYS A 160 5.80 0.82 -25.52
CA LYS A 160 7.08 0.10 -25.61
C LYS A 160 7.84 -0.03 -24.27
N SER A 161 7.59 0.80 -23.25
CA SER A 161 8.31 0.69 -21.98
C SER A 161 7.86 -0.51 -21.15
N THR A 162 6.56 -0.78 -21.09
CA THR A 162 5.98 -1.91 -20.35
C THR A 162 6.40 -3.25 -20.98
N GLU A 163 6.45 -3.34 -22.31
CA GLU A 163 6.95 -4.50 -23.06
C GLU A 163 8.43 -4.79 -22.76
N LYS A 164 9.29 -3.77 -22.81
CA LYS A 164 10.72 -3.91 -22.47
C LYS A 164 10.93 -4.36 -21.03
N ASN A 165 10.15 -3.81 -20.10
CA ASN A 165 10.21 -4.20 -18.69
C ASN A 165 9.71 -5.63 -18.48
N SER A 166 8.67 -6.05 -19.20
CA SER A 166 8.14 -7.42 -19.14
C SER A 166 9.14 -8.43 -19.67
N ALA A 167 9.75 -8.17 -20.84
CA ALA A 167 10.75 -9.04 -21.44
C ALA A 167 12.01 -9.16 -20.59
N TRP A 168 12.54 -8.02 -20.10
CA TRP A 168 13.68 -8.00 -19.18
C TRP A 168 13.38 -8.80 -17.91
N LEU A 169 12.19 -8.60 -17.31
CA LEU A 169 11.84 -9.29 -16.08
C LEU A 169 11.65 -10.79 -16.32
N GLN A 170 11.10 -11.20 -17.47
CA GLN A 170 10.99 -12.61 -17.85
C GLN A 170 12.36 -13.27 -17.98
N GLU A 171 13.35 -12.58 -18.56
CA GLU A 171 14.74 -13.05 -18.62
C GLU A 171 15.34 -13.24 -17.22
N GLN A 172 15.18 -12.24 -16.33
CA GLN A 172 15.71 -12.29 -14.97
C GLN A 172 15.01 -13.33 -14.08
N LEU A 173 13.73 -13.63 -14.32
CA LEU A 173 12.98 -14.62 -13.55
C LEU A 173 13.19 -16.05 -14.07
N SER A 174 13.50 -16.20 -15.36
CA SER A 174 13.80 -17.52 -15.95
C SER A 174 15.05 -18.15 -15.34
N SER A 175 16.01 -17.34 -14.89
CA SER A 175 17.23 -17.80 -14.21
C SER A 175 17.02 -18.18 -12.74
N THR A 176 15.93 -17.75 -12.12
CA THR A 176 15.64 -17.97 -10.69
C THR A 176 14.65 -19.11 -10.44
N GLY A 177 14.22 -19.84 -11.49
CA GLY A 177 13.31 -20.99 -11.37
C GLY A 177 11.88 -20.60 -10.99
N ILE A 178 11.53 -19.31 -11.05
CA ILE A 178 10.20 -18.84 -10.68
C ILE A 178 9.30 -18.81 -11.93
N HIS A 179 8.34 -19.75 -12.01
CA HIS A 179 7.36 -19.81 -13.09
C HIS A 179 6.31 -18.69 -12.92
N ARG A 180 6.52 -17.55 -13.58
CA ARG A 180 5.61 -16.39 -13.47
C ARG A 180 4.81 -16.16 -14.75
N ILE A 181 3.50 -16.04 -14.60
CA ILE A 181 2.64 -15.52 -15.65
C ILE A 181 2.75 -14.00 -15.59
N ILE A 182 3.22 -13.40 -16.69
CA ILE A 182 3.30 -11.95 -16.86
C ILE A 182 2.13 -11.55 -17.76
N THR A 183 1.16 -10.83 -17.21
CA THR A 183 0.08 -10.23 -18.02
C THR A 183 0.23 -8.72 -18.00
N GLN A 184 0.14 -8.08 -19.16
CA GLN A 184 0.06 -6.62 -19.26
C GLN A 184 -1.40 -6.18 -19.24
N GLN A 185 -1.72 -5.25 -18.34
CA GLN A 185 -3.04 -4.59 -18.27
C GLN A 185 -2.83 -3.12 -17.97
N ASN A 186 -3.38 -2.22 -18.81
CA ASN A 186 -3.46 -0.79 -18.53
C ASN A 186 -2.15 -0.16 -18.00
N HIS A 187 -1.02 -0.46 -18.65
CA HIS A 187 0.34 -0.02 -18.30
C HIS A 187 1.01 -0.67 -17.08
N PHE A 188 0.30 -1.56 -16.37
CA PHE A 188 0.86 -2.38 -15.31
C PHE A 188 1.32 -3.74 -15.85
N ILE A 189 2.39 -4.23 -15.25
CA ILE A 189 2.86 -5.60 -15.36
C ILE A 189 2.30 -6.33 -14.14
N ARG A 190 1.45 -7.33 -14.35
CA ARG A 190 1.02 -8.22 -13.29
C ARG A 190 1.85 -9.49 -13.33
N LEU A 191 2.46 -9.80 -12.20
CA LEU A 191 3.30 -10.97 -12.00
C LEU A 191 2.63 -11.89 -11.01
N TRP A 192 2.43 -13.14 -11.42
CA TRP A 192 1.99 -14.20 -10.51
C TRP A 192 3.19 -14.98 -9.99
N ILE A 193 3.28 -15.13 -8.68
CA ILE A 193 4.38 -15.78 -7.98
C ILE A 193 3.81 -17.03 -7.31
N ARG A 194 4.47 -18.17 -7.51
CA ARG A 194 4.12 -19.46 -6.91
C ARG A 194 5.02 -19.76 -5.74
#